data_AF-A0A243ATB6-F1
#
_entry.id   AF-A0A243ATB6-F1
#
_cell.length_a   1.000
_cell.length_b   1.000
_cell.length_c   1.000
_cell.angle_alpha   90.00
_cell.angle_beta   90.00
_cell.angle_gamma   90.00
#
_symmetry.space_group_name_H-M   'P 1'
#
loop_
_entity.id
_entity.type
_entity.pdbx_description
1 polymer ?
#
loop_
_entity_poly.entity_id
_entity_poly.type
_entity_poly.pdbx_seq_one_letter_code
_entity_poly.pdbx_strand_id
1 'polypeptide(L)' 'MSLRKSKQAIDFITITNELQKKNRIEEAGEVSYPTQLVSIVPI' A
#
# COMPACT_ATOMS: atom_id res chain seq x y z
N MET A 1 -15.14 4.11 2.30
CA MET A 1 -15.17 2.67 1.93
C MET A 1 -13.86 2.01 2.38
N SER A 2 -13.89 0.79 2.92
CA SER A 2 -12.66 0.05 3.27
C SER A 2 -12.18 -0.71 2.03
N LEU A 3 -10.86 -0.72 1.76
CA LEU A 3 -10.23 -1.54 0.71
C LEU A 3 -10.62 -3.01 0.81
N ARG A 4 -10.70 -3.55 2.04
CA ARG A 4 -11.10 -4.94 2.27
C ARG A 4 -12.55 -5.23 1.85
N LYS A 5 -13.39 -4.20 1.81
CA LYS A 5 -14.81 -4.31 1.45
C LYS A 5 -15.06 -4.04 -0.04
N SER A 6 -14.07 -3.56 -0.81
CA SER A 6 -14.27 -3.17 -2.22
C SER A 6 -14.24 -4.34 -3.21
N LYS A 7 -13.97 -5.57 -2.77
CA LYS A 7 -13.74 -6.78 -3.61
C LYS A 7 -12.61 -6.62 -4.65
N GLN A 8 -11.88 -5.50 -4.64
CA GLN A 8 -10.70 -5.28 -5.46
C GLN A 8 -9.54 -6.09 -4.89
N ALA A 9 -8.64 -6.55 -5.76
CA ALA A 9 -7.37 -7.12 -5.33
C ALA A 9 -6.61 -6.08 -4.50
N ILE A 10 -6.06 -6.49 -3.35
CA ILE A 10 -5.25 -5.63 -2.49
C ILE A 10 -3.79 -5.97 -2.76
N ASP A 11 -3.29 -5.44 -3.87
CA ASP A 11 -1.88 -5.53 -4.25
C ASP A 11 -1.11 -4.26 -3.85
N PHE A 12 0.20 -4.31 -4.07
CA PHE A 12 1.11 -3.21 -3.75
C PHE A 12 0.66 -1.88 -4.39
N ILE A 13 0.28 -1.93 -5.67
CA ILE A 13 -0.16 -0.75 -6.44
C ILE A 13 -1.45 -0.18 -5.84
N THR A 14 -2.37 -1.04 -5.44
CA THR A 14 -3.64 -0.63 -4.83
C THR A 14 -3.41 0.05 -3.48
N ILE A 15 -2.49 -0.47 -2.67
CA ILE A 15 -2.13 0.12 -1.37
C ILE A 15 -1.48 1.49 -1.56
N THR A 16 -0.46 1.61 -2.43
CA THR A 16 0.25 2.88 -2.65
C THR A 16 -0.67 3.95 -3.23
N ASN A 17 -1.54 3.60 -4.18
CA ASN A 17 -2.53 4.51 -4.74
C ASN A 17 -3.52 5.04 -3.70
N GLU A 18 -4.01 4.18 -2.80
CA GLU A 18 -4.93 4.63 -1.74
C GLU A 18 -4.24 5.51 -0.69
N LEU A 19 -2.96 5.28 -0.42
CA LEU A 19 -2.17 6.16 0.43
C LEU A 19 -1.95 7.53 -0.23
N GLN A 20 -1.65 7.57 -1.53
CA GLN A 20 -1.53 8.81 -2.29
C GLN A 20 -2.84 9.60 -2.31
N LYS A 21 -3.98 8.95 -2.63
CA LYS A 21 -5.30 9.60 -2.63
C LYS A 21 -5.68 10.22 -1.28
N LYS A 22 -5.13 9.70 -0.19
CA LYS A 22 -5.37 10.18 1.17
C LYS A 22 -4.32 11.19 1.66
N ASN A 23 -3.33 11.53 0.85
CA ASN A 23 -2.16 12.34 1.23
C ASN A 23 -1.39 11.75 2.43
N ARG A 24 -1.33 10.41 2.54
CA ARG A 24 -0.68 9.69 3.65
C ARG A 24 0.51 8.85 3.18
N ILE A 25 0.95 9.02 1.94
CA ILE A 25 2.08 8.26 1.39
C ILE A 25 3.38 8.63 2.10
N GLU A 26 3.59 9.91 2.41
CA GLU A 26 4.77 10.38 3.16
C GLU A 26 4.78 9.84 4.60
N GLU A 27 3.64 9.87 5.30
CA GLU A 27 3.48 9.25 6.63
C GLU A 27 3.83 7.75 6.63
N ALA A 28 3.64 7.08 5.50
CA ALA A 28 3.89 5.65 5.33
C ALA A 28 5.33 5.32 4.91
N GLY A 29 6.25 6.29 4.88
CA GLY A 29 7.63 6.10 4.42
C GLY A 29 7.76 6.08 2.90
N GLU A 30 6.86 6.81 2.22
CA GLU A 30 6.71 6.86 0.77
C GLU A 30 6.51 5.46 0.15
N VAL A 31 6.83 5.30 -1.14
CA VAL A 31 6.80 3.99 -1.82
C VAL A 31 7.96 3.09 -1.34
N SER A 32 9.01 3.69 -0.77
CA SER A 32 10.23 2.99 -0.35
C SER A 32 9.98 1.97 0.76
N TYR A 33 9.21 2.34 1.79
CA TYR A 33 8.96 1.46 2.94
C TYR A 33 8.06 0.27 2.61
N PRO A 34 6.92 0.43 1.91
CA PRO A 34 6.15 -0.71 1.39
C PRO A 34 7.00 -1.66 0.52
N THR A 35 7.95 -1.13 -0.25
CA THR A 35 8.86 -1.96 -1.07
C THR A 35 9.77 -2.81 -0.20
N GLN A 36 10.30 -2.23 0.88
CA GLN A 36 11.09 -2.98 1.87
C GLN A 36 10.27 -4.08 2.54
N LEU A 37 9.01 -3.82 2.87
CA LEU A 37 8.11 -4.82 3.46
C LEU A 37 7.91 -6.04 2.55
N VAL A 38 7.82 -5.83 1.23
CA VAL A 38 7.71 -6.95 0.28
C VAL A 38 9.02 -7.75 0.24
N SER A 39 10.17 -7.09 0.34
CA SER A 39 11.48 -7.76 0.25
C SER A 39 11.85 -8.65 1.45
N ILE A 40 11.23 -8.43 2.62
CA ILE A 40 11.54 -9.18 3.85
C ILE A 40 10.66 -10.40 4.06
N VAL A 41 9.57 -10.55 3.30
CA VAL A 41 8.69 -11.71 3.39
C VAL A 41 9.29 -12.84 2.55
N PRO A 42 9.68 -13.97 3.17
CA PRO A 42 10.09 -15.15 2.42
C PRO A 42 8.90 -15.65 1.60
N ILE A 43 9.14 -15.95 0.31
CA ILE A 43 8.15 -16.48 -0.62
C ILE A 43 8.25 -18.01 -0.65
#